data_AF-A0A7C5Q0J6-F1
#
_entry.id   AF-A0A7C5Q0J6-F1
#
_cell.length_a   1.000
_cell.length_b   1.000
_cell.length_c   1.000
_cell.angle_alpha   90.00
_cell.angle_beta   90.00
_cell.angle_gamma   90.00
#
_symmetry.space_group_name_H-M   'P 1'
#
loop_
_entity.id
_entity.type
_entity.pdbx_description
1 polymer ?
#
loop_
_entity_poly.entity_id
_entity_poly.type
_entity_poly.pdbx_seq_one_letter_code
_entity_poly.pdbx_strand_id
1 'polypeptide(L)'
;DYDYNIFNLGKTALQDEDYEAALQIFEYLADKGPQSPAYVEAQRLALKTKGLLAYGAYPPDTVALQDLEKEYDAFLEEFGLTPRTAHIAMELADLQAYRLNKLDAGIETLKKVVEMPNLSPKTLGKAKIALGDLYLIKGEIWEATLLYSQVDKAFEEDPLGHEARFKNARLFYYNGDFEWAQTQLAALKASTSKLIANDALELSIFITDNLGLDTTAEALSMYAHADLLMFQNRLDEAEALLNKLLNDYPNHALDDDVLYLQAQIDVKRGDIHKAIQSLNTIVEKYGDGIRADNALFMMAELYEQKLKEPEKARELYEKLFIEYSDSTFAVEARKRFRKGEKEM
;
A
#
# COMPACT_ATOMS: atom_id res chain seq x y z
N ASP A 1 -12.14 -36.51 -5.84
CA ASP A 1 -10.99 -35.90 -5.13
C ASP A 1 -9.82 -35.43 -5.99
N TYR A 2 -9.70 -35.79 -7.27
CA TYR A 2 -8.59 -35.29 -8.12
C TYR A 2 -8.61 -33.75 -8.32
N ASP A 3 -9.78 -33.18 -8.63
CA ASP A 3 -9.90 -31.73 -8.87
C ASP A 3 -9.71 -30.89 -7.61
N TYR A 4 -10.10 -31.43 -6.46
CA TYR A 4 -9.82 -30.80 -5.17
C TYR A 4 -8.32 -30.74 -4.88
N ASN A 5 -7.58 -31.79 -5.20
CA ASN A 5 -6.13 -31.82 -5.04
C ASN A 5 -5.42 -30.85 -5.97
N ILE A 6 -5.84 -30.77 -7.24
CA ILE A 6 -5.31 -29.79 -8.20
C ILE A 6 -5.61 -28.36 -7.73
N PHE A 7 -6.83 -28.12 -7.27
CA PHE A 7 -7.21 -26.80 -6.76
C PHE A 7 -6.38 -26.37 -5.55
N ASN A 8 -6.09 -27.29 -4.63
CA ASN A 8 -5.18 -27.03 -3.50
C ASN A 8 -3.73 -26.81 -3.97
N LEU A 9 -3.27 -27.52 -5.00
CA LEU A 9 -1.96 -27.29 -5.59
C LEU A 9 -1.84 -25.87 -6.17
N GLY A 10 -2.88 -25.39 -6.87
CA GLY A 10 -2.92 -24.00 -7.36
C GLY A 10 -2.86 -22.99 -6.22
N LYS A 11 -3.54 -23.26 -5.09
CA LYS A 11 -3.44 -22.42 -3.89
C LYS A 11 -2.05 -22.44 -3.27
N THR A 12 -1.38 -23.59 -3.24
CA THR A 12 0.01 -23.68 -2.76
C THR A 12 0.94 -22.89 -3.67
N ALA A 13 0.85 -23.05 -5.00
CA ALA A 13 1.65 -22.28 -5.96
C ALA A 13 1.44 -20.76 -5.78
N LEU A 14 0.18 -20.33 -5.59
CA LEU A 14 -0.14 -18.94 -5.32
C LEU A 14 0.47 -18.43 -3.99
N GLN A 15 0.54 -19.29 -2.96
CA GLN A 15 1.18 -18.96 -1.68
C GLN A 15 2.71 -18.90 -1.78
N ASP A 16 3.29 -19.73 -2.66
CA ASP A 16 4.73 -19.77 -2.93
C ASP A 16 5.17 -18.71 -3.96
N GLU A 17 4.26 -17.81 -4.37
CA GLU A 17 4.47 -16.73 -5.35
C GLU A 17 4.82 -17.21 -6.77
N ASP A 18 4.62 -18.50 -7.07
CA ASP A 18 4.69 -19.06 -8.43
C ASP A 18 3.36 -18.79 -9.15
N TYR A 19 3.19 -17.54 -9.56
CA TYR A 19 1.95 -17.04 -10.14
C TYR A 19 1.65 -17.65 -11.51
N GLU A 20 2.68 -17.94 -12.31
CA GLU A 20 2.53 -18.61 -13.61
C GLU A 20 1.96 -20.02 -13.44
N ALA A 21 2.51 -20.82 -12.53
CA ALA A 21 1.99 -22.17 -12.26
C ALA A 21 0.58 -22.12 -11.66
N ALA A 22 0.35 -21.20 -10.71
CA ALA A 22 -0.97 -21.01 -10.11
C ALA A 22 -2.03 -20.66 -11.16
N LEU A 23 -1.71 -19.75 -12.08
CA LEU A 23 -2.62 -19.32 -13.14
C LEU A 23 -3.00 -20.48 -14.06
N GLN A 24 -2.02 -21.24 -14.55
CA GLN A 24 -2.26 -22.41 -15.40
C GLN A 24 -3.19 -23.43 -14.73
N ILE A 25 -3.01 -23.65 -13.43
CA ILE A 25 -3.84 -24.58 -12.67
C ILE A 25 -5.28 -24.06 -12.55
N PHE A 26 -5.46 -22.78 -12.24
CA PHE A 26 -6.80 -22.21 -12.11
C PHE A 26 -7.54 -22.12 -13.44
N GLU A 27 -6.85 -21.78 -14.53
CA GLU A 27 -7.41 -21.79 -15.89
C GLU A 27 -7.85 -23.20 -16.29
N TYR A 28 -7.01 -24.22 -16.08
CA TYR A 28 -7.38 -25.61 -16.33
C TYR A 28 -8.64 -26.07 -15.58
N LEU A 29 -8.82 -25.61 -14.33
CA LEU A 29 -10.01 -25.92 -13.54
C LEU A 29 -11.25 -25.15 -14.00
N ALA A 30 -11.06 -23.91 -14.49
CA ALA A 30 -12.11 -23.10 -15.08
C ALA A 30 -12.58 -23.66 -16.44
N ASP A 31 -11.67 -24.19 -17.26
CA ASP A 31 -11.97 -24.77 -18.58
C ASP A 31 -12.90 -25.99 -18.55
N LYS A 32 -13.04 -26.63 -17.37
CA LYS A 32 -14.02 -27.71 -17.15
C LYS A 32 -15.47 -27.21 -17.16
N GLY A 33 -15.67 -25.90 -17.11
CA GLY A 33 -16.95 -25.23 -17.28
C GLY A 33 -17.88 -25.25 -16.06
N PRO A 34 -19.07 -24.63 -16.18
CA PRO A 34 -19.96 -24.32 -15.05
C PRO A 34 -20.50 -25.52 -14.25
N GLN A 35 -20.41 -26.72 -14.81
CA GLN A 35 -20.82 -27.95 -14.13
C GLN A 35 -19.80 -28.40 -13.06
N SER A 36 -18.56 -27.90 -13.14
CA SER A 36 -17.53 -28.15 -12.13
C SER A 36 -17.85 -27.38 -10.85
N PRO A 37 -17.86 -28.04 -9.67
CA PRO A 37 -18.02 -27.35 -8.39
C PRO A 37 -16.92 -26.30 -8.10
N ALA A 38 -15.77 -26.42 -8.77
CA ALA A 38 -14.65 -25.50 -8.63
C ALA A 38 -14.71 -24.30 -9.60
N TYR A 39 -15.61 -24.29 -10.58
CA TYR A 39 -15.60 -23.34 -11.71
C TYR A 39 -15.51 -21.87 -11.27
N VAL A 40 -16.48 -21.41 -10.48
CA VAL A 40 -16.56 -20.01 -10.03
C VAL A 40 -15.34 -19.62 -9.22
N GLU A 41 -14.89 -20.51 -8.34
CA GLU A 41 -13.76 -20.26 -7.46
C GLU A 41 -12.43 -20.25 -8.23
N ALA A 42 -12.29 -21.13 -9.22
CA ALA A 42 -11.14 -21.21 -10.10
C ALA A 42 -11.02 -19.96 -10.98
N GLN A 43 -12.11 -19.51 -11.61
CA GLN A 43 -12.11 -18.27 -12.40
C GLN A 43 -11.72 -17.06 -11.55
N ARG A 44 -12.29 -16.95 -10.35
CA ARG A 44 -11.93 -15.91 -9.39
C ARG A 44 -10.45 -15.93 -9.03
N LEU A 45 -9.88 -17.11 -8.76
CA LEU A 45 -8.46 -17.22 -8.40
C LEU A 45 -7.56 -16.98 -9.61
N ALA A 46 -7.98 -17.33 -10.83
CA ALA A 46 -7.30 -16.99 -12.07
C ALA A 46 -7.23 -15.47 -12.26
N LEU A 47 -8.35 -14.75 -12.13
CA LEU A 47 -8.40 -13.28 -12.19
C LEU A 47 -7.46 -12.64 -11.17
N LYS A 48 -7.54 -13.08 -9.91
CA LYS A 48 -6.64 -12.61 -8.85
C LYS A 48 -5.17 -12.83 -9.21
N THR A 49 -4.83 -14.00 -9.75
CA THR A 49 -3.44 -14.36 -10.10
C THR A 49 -2.96 -13.53 -11.30
N LYS A 50 -3.80 -13.31 -12.31
CA LYS A 50 -3.52 -12.38 -13.42
C LYS A 50 -3.27 -10.95 -12.91
N GLY A 51 -4.07 -10.49 -11.95
CA GLY A 51 -3.84 -9.20 -11.27
C GLY A 51 -2.46 -9.12 -10.64
N LEU A 52 -2.04 -10.14 -9.88
CA LEU A 52 -0.71 -10.19 -9.26
C LEU A 52 0.43 -10.15 -10.29
N LEU A 53 0.31 -10.92 -11.38
CA LEU A 53 1.27 -10.91 -12.49
C LEU A 53 1.35 -9.53 -13.16
N ALA A 54 0.19 -8.93 -13.46
CA ALA A 54 0.12 -7.63 -14.11
C ALA A 54 0.67 -6.50 -13.21
N TYR A 55 0.53 -6.62 -11.89
CA TYR A 55 1.06 -5.63 -10.94
C TYR A 55 2.58 -5.74 -10.74
N GLY A 56 3.16 -6.92 -10.92
CA GLY A 56 4.59 -7.15 -10.82
C GLY A 56 5.40 -6.66 -12.03
N ALA A 57 4.75 -6.48 -13.19
CA ALA A 57 5.40 -6.04 -14.41
C ALA A 57 5.88 -4.58 -14.31
N TYR A 58 7.14 -4.34 -14.70
CA TYR A 58 7.70 -3.00 -14.82
C TYR A 58 8.43 -2.84 -16.16
N PRO A 59 7.97 -1.93 -17.06
CA PRO A 59 6.82 -1.04 -16.91
C PRO A 59 5.47 -1.79 -16.93
N PRO A 60 4.38 -1.19 -16.41
CA PRO A 60 3.06 -1.81 -16.44
C PRO A 60 2.56 -2.04 -17.88
N ASP A 61 2.11 -3.25 -18.19
CA ASP A 61 1.45 -3.54 -19.46
C ASP A 61 -0.01 -3.03 -19.42
N THR A 62 -0.23 -1.84 -19.98
CA THR A 62 -1.55 -1.20 -20.00
C THR A 62 -2.57 -2.01 -20.79
N VAL A 63 -2.16 -2.75 -21.84
CA VAL A 63 -3.08 -3.56 -22.63
C VAL A 63 -3.54 -4.75 -21.80
N ALA A 64 -2.61 -5.44 -21.14
CA ALA A 64 -2.95 -6.55 -20.25
C ALA A 64 -3.86 -6.12 -19.10
N LEU A 65 -3.63 -4.93 -18.52
CA LEU A 65 -4.49 -4.38 -17.46
C LEU A 65 -5.91 -4.05 -17.96
N GLN A 66 -6.04 -3.55 -19.19
CA GLN A 66 -7.34 -3.28 -19.82
C GLN A 66 -8.08 -4.56 -20.17
N ASP A 67 -7.38 -5.59 -20.62
CA ASP A 67 -7.99 -6.89 -20.89
C ASP A 67 -8.43 -7.55 -19.58
N LEU A 68 -7.63 -7.45 -18.51
CA LEU A 68 -8.01 -7.91 -17.18
C LEU A 68 -9.28 -7.20 -16.66
N GLU A 69 -9.43 -5.90 -16.86
CA GLU A 69 -10.66 -5.16 -16.53
C GLU A 69 -11.88 -5.75 -17.24
N LYS A 70 -11.76 -6.05 -18.55
CA LYS A 70 -12.85 -6.69 -19.31
C LYS A 70 -13.18 -8.08 -18.78
N GLU A 71 -12.18 -8.85 -18.36
CA GLU A 71 -12.40 -10.18 -17.78
C GLU A 71 -13.15 -10.08 -16.43
N TYR A 72 -12.80 -9.10 -15.60
CA TYR A 72 -13.53 -8.79 -14.36
C TYR A 72 -14.98 -8.36 -14.64
N ASP A 73 -15.19 -7.47 -15.60
CA ASP A 73 -16.53 -7.02 -16.01
C ASP A 73 -17.37 -8.20 -16.51
N ALA A 74 -16.82 -9.04 -17.39
CA ALA A 74 -17.50 -10.24 -17.90
C ALA A 74 -17.86 -11.23 -16.78
N PHE A 75 -16.98 -11.42 -15.81
CA PHE A 75 -17.27 -12.26 -14.64
C PHE A 75 -18.44 -11.68 -13.82
N LEU A 76 -18.46 -10.37 -13.57
CA LEU A 76 -19.54 -9.74 -12.82
C LEU A 76 -20.86 -9.67 -13.59
N GLU A 77 -20.82 -9.64 -14.93
CA GLU A 77 -22.00 -9.79 -15.78
C GLU A 77 -22.56 -11.23 -15.75
N GLU A 78 -21.69 -12.25 -15.78
CA GLU A 78 -22.10 -13.66 -15.76
C GLU A 78 -22.68 -14.08 -14.39
N PHE A 79 -22.00 -13.76 -13.29
CA PHE A 79 -22.37 -14.21 -11.95
C PHE A 79 -23.20 -13.19 -11.15
N GLY A 80 -23.30 -11.97 -11.66
CA GLY A 80 -23.95 -10.86 -11.00
C GLY A 80 -23.14 -10.27 -9.85
N LEU A 81 -23.47 -9.02 -9.51
CA LEU A 81 -22.94 -8.33 -8.34
C LEU A 81 -23.74 -8.75 -7.09
N THR A 82 -23.18 -9.68 -6.30
CA THR A 82 -23.81 -10.31 -5.14
C THR A 82 -22.85 -10.36 -3.95
N PRO A 83 -23.31 -10.69 -2.72
CA PRO A 83 -22.41 -10.78 -1.58
C PRO A 83 -21.26 -11.78 -1.74
N ARG A 84 -21.42 -12.77 -2.65
CA ARG A 84 -20.38 -13.76 -2.96
C ARG A 84 -19.32 -13.25 -3.96
N THR A 85 -19.65 -12.24 -4.75
CA THR A 85 -18.79 -11.65 -5.77
C THR A 85 -18.31 -10.24 -5.39
N ALA A 86 -18.69 -9.76 -4.21
CA ALA A 86 -18.33 -8.43 -3.72
C ALA A 86 -16.81 -8.19 -3.67
N HIS A 87 -16.02 -9.19 -3.28
CA HIS A 87 -14.56 -9.05 -3.28
C HIS A 87 -13.97 -8.94 -4.69
N ILE A 88 -14.61 -9.55 -5.71
CA ILE A 88 -14.21 -9.39 -7.12
C ILE A 88 -14.46 -7.97 -7.58
N ALA A 89 -15.62 -7.40 -7.24
CA ALA A 89 -15.92 -6.00 -7.54
C ALA A 89 -14.95 -5.03 -6.84
N MET A 90 -14.53 -5.35 -5.61
CA MET A 90 -13.50 -4.57 -4.91
C MET A 90 -12.14 -4.66 -5.64
N GLU A 91 -11.71 -5.84 -6.06
CA GLU A 91 -10.47 -6.01 -6.84
C GLU A 91 -10.53 -5.27 -8.19
N LEU A 92 -11.68 -5.29 -8.87
CA LEU A 92 -11.92 -4.49 -10.08
C LEU A 92 -11.79 -3.00 -9.81
N ALA A 93 -12.37 -2.50 -8.72
CA ALA A 93 -12.27 -1.10 -8.36
C ALA A 93 -10.83 -0.66 -8.08
N ASP A 94 -10.04 -1.51 -7.42
CA ASP A 94 -8.62 -1.26 -7.18
C ASP A 94 -7.85 -1.21 -8.51
N LEU A 95 -8.09 -2.15 -9.43
CA LEU A 95 -7.51 -2.14 -10.77
C LEU A 95 -7.87 -0.85 -11.53
N GLN A 96 -9.14 -0.48 -11.53
CA GLN A 96 -9.66 0.72 -12.19
C GLN A 96 -8.96 1.98 -11.64
N ALA A 97 -8.97 2.17 -10.33
CA ALA A 97 -8.45 3.38 -9.71
C ALA A 97 -6.92 3.47 -9.76
N TYR A 98 -6.21 2.43 -9.30
CA TYR A 98 -4.76 2.50 -9.05
C TYR A 98 -3.89 2.08 -10.22
N ARG A 99 -4.45 1.44 -11.25
CA ARG A 99 -3.67 0.88 -12.37
C ARG A 99 -4.10 1.43 -13.72
N LEU A 100 -5.40 1.65 -13.91
CA LEU A 100 -5.95 2.20 -15.14
C LEU A 100 -6.22 3.71 -15.08
N ASN A 101 -5.96 4.35 -13.94
CA ASN A 101 -6.22 5.77 -13.71
C ASN A 101 -7.70 6.14 -13.97
N LYS A 102 -8.62 5.22 -13.70
CA LYS A 102 -10.08 5.36 -13.83
C LYS A 102 -10.70 5.51 -12.44
N LEU A 103 -10.29 6.54 -11.71
CA LEU A 103 -10.70 6.76 -10.31
C LEU A 103 -12.21 6.78 -10.12
N ASP A 104 -12.94 7.53 -10.96
CA ASP A 104 -14.41 7.60 -10.87
C ASP A 104 -15.08 6.24 -11.12
N ALA A 105 -14.54 5.42 -12.03
CA ALA A 105 -15.08 4.08 -12.29
C ALA A 105 -14.92 3.18 -11.05
N GLY A 106 -13.74 3.21 -10.41
CA GLY A 106 -13.49 2.45 -9.17
C GLY A 106 -14.41 2.90 -8.03
N ILE A 107 -14.63 4.21 -7.88
CA ILE A 107 -15.58 4.78 -6.91
C ILE A 107 -16.99 4.26 -7.16
N GLU A 108 -17.48 4.30 -8.40
CA GLU A 108 -18.83 3.82 -8.73
C GLU A 108 -18.97 2.31 -8.50
N THR A 109 -17.93 1.52 -8.78
CA THR A 109 -17.91 0.09 -8.47
C THR A 109 -18.01 -0.16 -6.96
N LEU A 110 -17.21 0.52 -6.13
CA LEU A 110 -17.25 0.35 -4.67
C LEU A 110 -18.54 0.87 -4.04
N LYS A 111 -19.13 1.95 -4.56
CA LYS A 111 -20.45 2.43 -4.11
C LYS A 111 -21.51 1.33 -4.24
N LYS A 112 -21.58 0.67 -5.39
CA LYS A 112 -22.51 -0.46 -5.61
C LYS A 112 -22.28 -1.60 -4.61
N VAL A 113 -21.02 -1.87 -4.25
CA VAL A 113 -20.69 -2.88 -3.21
C VAL A 113 -21.16 -2.44 -1.82
N VAL A 114 -20.92 -1.19 -1.44
CA VAL A 114 -21.30 -0.64 -0.13
C VAL A 114 -22.82 -0.54 0.06
N GLU A 115 -23.56 -0.28 -1.02
CA GLU A 115 -25.03 -0.19 -1.02
C GLU A 115 -25.72 -1.57 -1.09
N MET A 116 -24.96 -2.65 -1.30
CA MET A 116 -25.50 -3.99 -1.50
C MET A 116 -26.13 -4.56 -0.20
N PRO A 117 -27.35 -5.12 -0.28
CA PRO A 117 -27.98 -5.74 0.87
C PRO A 117 -27.31 -7.07 1.26
N ASN A 118 -27.39 -7.42 2.55
CA ASN A 118 -26.91 -8.70 3.10
C ASN A 118 -25.40 -8.97 2.94
N LEU A 119 -24.59 -7.92 2.76
CA LEU A 119 -23.14 -8.03 2.83
C LEU A 119 -22.70 -8.40 4.24
N SER A 120 -21.68 -9.24 4.37
CA SER A 120 -21.10 -9.49 5.69
C SER A 120 -20.52 -8.19 6.27
N PRO A 121 -20.65 -7.93 7.58
CA PRO A 121 -20.14 -6.69 8.17
C PRO A 121 -18.67 -6.44 7.84
N LYS A 122 -17.82 -7.49 7.88
CA LYS A 122 -16.39 -7.36 7.57
C LYS A 122 -16.13 -6.99 6.11
N THR A 123 -16.90 -7.54 5.16
CA THR A 123 -16.76 -7.16 3.74
C THR A 123 -17.22 -5.72 3.52
N LEU A 124 -18.32 -5.32 4.14
CA LEU A 124 -18.81 -3.93 4.08
C LEU A 124 -17.78 -2.95 4.66
N GLY A 125 -17.18 -3.27 5.81
CA GLY A 125 -16.14 -2.44 6.41
C GLY A 125 -14.92 -2.27 5.49
N LYS A 126 -14.44 -3.35 4.88
CA LYS A 126 -13.35 -3.29 3.90
C LYS A 126 -13.71 -2.48 2.66
N ALA A 127 -14.91 -2.67 2.11
CA ALA A 127 -15.38 -1.89 0.95
C ALA A 127 -15.50 -0.40 1.27
N LYS A 128 -15.94 -0.03 2.49
CA LYS A 128 -15.99 1.36 2.95
C LYS A 128 -14.60 1.97 3.13
N ILE A 129 -13.64 1.23 3.69
CA ILE A 129 -12.24 1.68 3.77
C ILE A 129 -11.70 1.95 2.36
N ALA A 130 -11.83 0.98 1.44
CA ALA A 130 -11.35 1.13 0.08
C ALA A 130 -12.02 2.33 -0.63
N LEU A 131 -13.32 2.52 -0.44
CA LEU A 131 -14.04 3.67 -1.01
C LEU A 131 -13.56 4.99 -0.39
N GLY A 132 -13.27 5.01 0.91
CA GLY A 132 -12.67 6.16 1.59
C GLY A 132 -11.28 6.49 1.03
N ASP A 133 -10.46 5.49 0.72
CA ASP A 133 -9.15 5.69 0.10
C ASP A 133 -9.29 6.36 -1.27
N LEU A 134 -10.25 5.89 -2.09
CA LEU A 134 -10.51 6.50 -3.40
C LEU A 134 -11.04 7.93 -3.30
N TYR A 135 -11.90 8.23 -2.32
CA TYR A 135 -12.35 9.60 -2.08
C TYR A 135 -11.21 10.51 -1.63
N LEU A 136 -10.30 10.02 -0.79
CA LEU A 136 -9.11 10.77 -0.40
C LEU A 136 -8.20 11.08 -1.61
N ILE A 137 -8.03 10.12 -2.51
CA ILE A 137 -7.31 10.33 -3.78
C ILE A 137 -8.00 11.41 -4.63
N LYS A 138 -9.33 11.39 -4.66
CA LYS A 138 -10.14 12.38 -5.39
C LYS A 138 -10.11 13.78 -4.75
N GLY A 139 -9.76 13.87 -3.47
CA GLY A 139 -9.83 15.10 -2.67
C GLY A 139 -11.16 15.32 -1.93
N GLU A 140 -12.04 14.31 -1.91
CA GLU A 140 -13.31 14.29 -1.19
C GLU A 140 -13.07 13.86 0.28
N ILE A 141 -12.40 14.73 1.04
CA ILE A 141 -11.92 14.47 2.41
C ILE A 141 -13.08 14.15 3.37
N TRP A 142 -14.23 14.81 3.21
CA TRP A 142 -15.39 14.64 4.09
C TRP A 142 -16.06 13.26 3.92
N GLU A 143 -16.14 12.81 2.68
CA GLU A 143 -16.65 11.49 2.30
C GLU A 143 -15.72 10.40 2.84
N ALA A 144 -14.40 10.58 2.71
CA ALA A 144 -13.40 9.66 3.22
C ALA A 144 -13.45 9.53 4.75
N THR A 145 -13.40 10.65 5.49
CA THR A 145 -13.43 10.62 6.98
C THR A 145 -14.73 10.03 7.52
N LEU A 146 -15.86 10.28 6.84
CA LEU A 146 -17.15 9.70 7.22
C LEU A 146 -17.12 8.17 7.12
N LEU A 147 -16.59 7.62 6.01
CA LEU A 147 -16.50 6.19 5.82
C LEU A 147 -15.56 5.53 6.82
N TYR A 148 -14.37 6.08 7.03
CA TYR A 148 -13.45 5.57 8.05
C TYR A 148 -14.07 5.59 9.44
N SER A 149 -14.71 6.70 9.83
CA SER A 149 -15.35 6.83 11.14
C SER A 149 -16.50 5.82 11.33
N GLN A 150 -17.24 5.51 10.27
CA GLN A 150 -18.28 4.47 10.32
C GLN A 150 -17.70 3.08 10.55
N VAL A 151 -16.55 2.78 9.95
CA VAL A 151 -15.89 1.48 10.11
C VAL A 151 -15.25 1.37 11.49
N ASP A 152 -14.52 2.40 11.93
CA ASP A 152 -13.95 2.46 13.28
C ASP A 152 -15.02 2.19 14.35
N LYS A 153 -16.13 2.92 14.30
CA LYS A 153 -17.25 2.75 15.25
C LYS A 153 -17.88 1.35 15.20
N ALA A 154 -17.91 0.71 14.03
CA ALA A 154 -18.50 -0.62 13.87
C ALA A 154 -17.55 -1.76 14.33
N PHE A 155 -16.25 -1.48 14.42
CA PHE A 155 -15.19 -2.46 14.61
C PHE A 155 -14.16 -2.00 15.67
N GLU A 156 -14.61 -1.32 16.72
CA GLU A 156 -13.78 -0.54 17.67
C GLU A 156 -12.53 -1.27 18.20
N GLU A 157 -12.65 -2.58 18.44
CA GLU A 157 -11.59 -3.46 18.98
C GLU A 157 -11.06 -4.49 17.96
N ASP A 158 -11.63 -4.52 16.74
CA ASP A 158 -11.19 -5.41 15.66
C ASP A 158 -10.09 -4.71 14.84
N PRO A 159 -9.08 -5.45 14.34
CA PRO A 159 -8.03 -4.87 13.49
C PRO A 159 -8.57 -4.02 12.32
N LEU A 160 -9.75 -4.35 11.79
CA LEU A 160 -10.40 -3.56 10.75
C LEU A 160 -10.78 -2.14 11.20
N GLY A 161 -11.25 -1.98 12.45
CA GLY A 161 -11.55 -0.67 13.01
C GLY A 161 -10.28 0.12 13.32
N HIS A 162 -9.24 -0.55 13.81
CA HIS A 162 -7.92 0.07 13.99
C HIS A 162 -7.34 0.60 12.67
N GLU A 163 -7.50 -0.15 11.58
CA GLU A 163 -7.06 0.28 10.24
C GLU A 163 -7.82 1.53 9.80
N ALA A 164 -9.15 1.54 9.95
CA ALA A 164 -9.97 2.69 9.63
C ALA A 164 -9.59 3.92 10.48
N ARG A 165 -9.36 3.74 11.78
CA ARG A 165 -8.92 4.80 12.68
C ARG A 165 -7.57 5.37 12.27
N PHE A 166 -6.61 4.52 11.89
CA PHE A 166 -5.30 4.95 11.41
C PHE A 166 -5.40 5.74 10.10
N LYS A 167 -6.18 5.26 9.13
CA LYS A 167 -6.45 5.98 7.88
C LYS A 167 -7.11 7.33 8.13
N ASN A 168 -8.03 7.41 9.08
CA ASN A 168 -8.65 8.68 9.47
C ASN A 168 -7.66 9.63 10.14
N ALA A 169 -6.78 9.12 11.02
CA ALA A 169 -5.72 9.91 11.63
C ALA A 169 -4.75 10.49 10.58
N ARG A 170 -4.37 9.68 9.58
CA ARG A 170 -3.57 10.14 8.43
C ARG A 170 -4.26 11.23 7.62
N LEU A 171 -5.56 11.11 7.41
CA LEU A 171 -6.35 12.13 6.73
C LEU A 171 -6.30 13.47 7.48
N PHE A 172 -6.44 13.47 8.81
CA PHE A 172 -6.29 14.70 9.60
C PHE A 172 -4.86 15.25 9.56
N TYR A 173 -3.86 14.38 9.58
CA TYR A 173 -2.46 14.78 9.36
C TYR A 173 -2.29 15.51 8.02
N TYR A 174 -2.82 14.95 6.91
CA TYR A 174 -2.78 15.60 5.60
C TYR A 174 -3.50 16.94 5.56
N ASN A 175 -4.56 17.10 6.35
CA ASN A 175 -5.30 18.34 6.46
C ASN A 175 -4.62 19.38 7.38
N GLY A 176 -3.52 19.02 8.05
CA GLY A 176 -2.84 19.87 9.03
C GLY A 176 -3.48 19.88 10.42
N ASP A 177 -4.50 19.05 10.66
CA ASP A 177 -5.18 18.91 11.95
C ASP A 177 -4.39 17.98 12.89
N PHE A 178 -3.16 18.35 13.19
CA PHE A 178 -2.20 17.48 13.87
C PHE A 178 -2.62 17.07 15.29
N GLU A 179 -3.30 17.94 16.03
CA GLU A 179 -3.83 17.62 17.36
C GLU A 179 -4.88 16.49 17.29
N TRP A 180 -5.73 16.54 16.27
CA TRP A 180 -6.75 15.52 16.08
C TRP A 180 -6.16 14.22 15.54
N ALA A 181 -5.19 14.30 14.63
CA ALA A 181 -4.39 13.15 14.22
C ALA A 181 -3.73 12.47 15.44
N GLN A 182 -3.08 13.22 16.33
CA GLN A 182 -2.45 12.69 17.54
C GLN A 182 -3.45 12.03 18.49
N THR A 183 -4.66 12.59 18.64
CA THR A 183 -5.72 12.00 19.48
C THR A 183 -6.09 10.60 18.99
N GLN A 184 -6.26 10.43 17.68
CA GLN A 184 -6.59 9.14 17.06
C GLN A 184 -5.41 8.16 17.15
N LEU A 185 -4.18 8.62 16.92
CA LEU A 185 -2.97 7.79 16.99
C LEU A 185 -2.69 7.31 18.42
N ALA A 186 -2.93 8.14 19.44
CA ALA A 186 -2.77 7.75 20.83
C ALA A 186 -3.70 6.59 21.23
N ALA A 187 -4.94 6.57 20.72
CA ALA A 187 -5.86 5.46 20.93
C ALA A 187 -5.36 4.15 20.31
N LEU A 188 -4.62 4.22 19.19
CA LEU A 188 -4.05 3.05 18.52
C LEU A 188 -2.83 2.47 19.23
N LYS A 189 -2.03 3.31 19.91
CA LYS A 189 -0.88 2.86 20.73
C LYS A 189 -1.31 1.94 21.87
N ALA A 190 -2.51 2.12 22.39
CA ALA A 190 -3.09 1.27 23.44
C ALA A 190 -3.66 -0.07 22.89
N SER A 191 -3.76 -0.22 21.57
CA SER A 191 -4.37 -1.40 20.92
C SER A 191 -3.35 -2.54 20.70
N THR A 192 -3.84 -3.78 20.67
CA THR A 192 -2.98 -4.99 20.66
C THR A 192 -2.48 -5.44 19.28
N SER A 193 -2.94 -4.82 18.19
CA SER A 193 -2.51 -5.19 16.83
C SER A 193 -1.13 -4.60 16.50
N LYS A 194 -0.09 -5.43 16.59
CA LYS A 194 1.32 -5.03 16.41
C LYS A 194 1.62 -4.25 15.12
N LEU A 195 0.99 -4.59 13.99
CA LEU A 195 1.30 -3.96 12.70
C LEU A 195 0.83 -2.49 12.65
N ILE A 196 -0.46 -2.24 12.86
CA ILE A 196 -1.02 -0.88 12.85
C ILE A 196 -0.46 -0.03 13.99
N ALA A 197 -0.13 -0.65 15.13
CA ALA A 197 0.47 0.06 16.25
C ALA A 197 1.86 0.64 15.89
N ASN A 198 2.66 -0.05 15.08
CA ASN A 198 3.97 0.45 14.64
C ASN A 198 3.81 1.64 13.69
N ASP A 199 2.97 1.53 12.66
CA ASP A 199 2.74 2.63 11.70
C ASP A 199 2.13 3.86 12.40
N ALA A 200 1.20 3.64 13.34
CA ALA A 200 0.61 4.70 14.14
C ALA A 200 1.64 5.35 15.09
N LEU A 201 2.56 4.56 15.64
CA LEU A 201 3.63 5.07 16.48
C LEU A 201 4.61 5.91 15.67
N GLU A 202 5.04 5.46 14.50
CA GLU A 202 5.93 6.20 13.59
C GLU A 202 5.32 7.56 13.24
N LEU A 203 4.08 7.59 12.76
CA LEU A 203 3.41 8.85 12.41
C LEU A 203 3.22 9.77 13.63
N SER A 204 2.92 9.19 14.80
CA SER A 204 2.76 9.98 16.03
C SER A 204 4.08 10.59 16.51
N ILE A 205 5.19 9.86 16.41
CA ILE A 205 6.54 10.38 16.73
C ILE A 205 6.90 11.48 15.73
N PHE A 206 6.75 11.20 14.44
CA PHE A 206 7.01 12.16 13.36
C PHE A 206 6.29 13.49 13.56
N ILE A 207 4.98 13.46 13.84
CA ILE A 207 4.21 14.68 14.11
C ILE A 207 4.71 15.37 15.39
N THR A 208 4.99 14.62 16.47
CA THR A 208 5.40 15.20 17.76
C THR A 208 6.75 15.91 17.64
N ASP A 209 7.72 15.28 17.00
CA ASP A 209 9.08 15.79 16.86
C ASP A 209 9.10 17.06 16.01
N ASN A 210 8.25 17.13 14.98
CA ASN A 210 8.20 18.28 14.08
C ASN A 210 7.27 19.42 14.56
N LEU A 211 6.25 19.13 15.39
CA LEU A 211 5.46 20.18 16.04
C LEU A 211 6.26 20.92 17.13
N GLY A 212 7.20 20.25 17.78
CA GLY A 212 8.01 20.85 18.85
C GLY A 212 9.00 21.93 18.39
N LEU A 213 9.26 22.00 17.08
CA LEU A 213 10.30 22.85 16.48
C LEU A 213 9.77 24.16 15.90
N ASP A 214 8.47 24.23 15.59
CA ASP A 214 7.83 25.37 14.94
C ASP A 214 6.51 25.72 15.66
N THR A 215 6.37 26.98 16.09
CA THR A 215 5.15 27.47 16.75
C THR A 215 3.95 27.58 15.81
N THR A 216 4.18 27.56 14.49
CA THR A 216 3.16 27.72 13.44
C THR A 216 2.84 26.43 12.70
N ALA A 217 3.66 25.39 12.86
CA ALA A 217 3.58 24.11 12.15
C ALA A 217 3.58 24.22 10.61
N GLU A 218 4.08 25.32 10.04
CA GLU A 218 3.96 25.63 8.61
C GLU A 218 4.79 24.65 7.77
N ALA A 219 6.02 24.36 8.19
CA ALA A 219 6.89 23.39 7.51
C ALA A 219 6.27 21.98 7.51
N LEU A 220 5.71 21.56 8.65
CA LEU A 220 5.05 20.25 8.77
C LEU A 220 3.77 20.19 7.92
N SER A 221 2.99 21.27 7.84
CA SER A 221 1.82 21.35 6.96
C SER A 221 2.21 21.28 5.48
N MET A 222 3.30 21.94 5.07
CA MET A 222 3.81 21.81 3.70
C MET A 222 4.23 20.38 3.39
N TYR A 223 4.94 19.72 4.31
CA TYR A 223 5.33 18.32 4.14
C TYR A 223 4.11 17.39 4.07
N ALA A 224 3.15 17.53 5.00
CA ALA A 224 1.93 16.73 5.02
C ALA A 224 1.10 16.89 3.74
N HIS A 225 1.06 18.10 3.18
CA HIS A 225 0.39 18.34 1.91
C HIS A 225 1.15 17.72 0.72
N ALA A 226 2.48 17.72 0.73
CA ALA A 226 3.28 17.03 -0.28
C ALA A 226 3.08 15.51 -0.22
N ASP A 227 2.99 14.95 0.99
CA ASP A 227 2.68 13.53 1.21
C ASP A 227 1.27 13.17 0.71
N LEU A 228 0.28 14.04 0.91
CA LEU A 228 -1.04 13.87 0.30
C LEU A 228 -0.98 13.90 -1.24
N LEU A 229 -0.25 14.85 -1.83
CA LEU A 229 -0.08 14.93 -3.29
C LEU A 229 0.57 13.66 -3.84
N MET A 230 1.56 13.13 -3.13
CA MET A 230 2.20 11.84 -3.43
C MET A 230 1.20 10.68 -3.36
N PHE A 231 0.36 10.64 -2.32
CA PHE A 231 -0.72 9.66 -2.18
C PHE A 231 -1.75 9.76 -3.34
N GLN A 232 -2.04 10.98 -3.79
CA GLN A 232 -2.89 11.28 -4.95
C GLN A 232 -2.22 11.02 -6.30
N ASN A 233 -0.98 10.52 -6.31
CA ASN A 233 -0.16 10.33 -7.50
C ASN A 233 0.12 11.63 -8.31
N ARG A 234 0.02 12.79 -7.67
CA ARG A 234 0.33 14.13 -8.22
C ARG A 234 1.80 14.45 -7.97
N LEU A 235 2.68 13.65 -8.60
CA LEU A 235 4.11 13.59 -8.30
C LEU A 235 4.85 14.92 -8.53
N ASP A 236 4.54 15.64 -9.60
CA ASP A 236 5.20 16.90 -9.94
C ASP A 236 4.85 18.01 -8.93
N GLU A 237 3.60 18.04 -8.46
CA GLU A 237 3.14 19.01 -7.47
C GLU A 237 3.74 18.69 -6.09
N ALA A 238 3.83 17.41 -5.73
CA ALA A 238 4.51 16.97 -4.51
C ALA A 238 5.98 17.40 -4.51
N GLU A 239 6.73 17.11 -5.58
CA GLU A 239 8.14 17.48 -5.70
C GLU A 239 8.34 19.00 -5.67
N ALA A 240 7.49 19.77 -6.35
CA ALA A 240 7.54 21.23 -6.32
C ALA A 240 7.37 21.79 -4.91
N LEU A 241 6.42 21.23 -4.13
CA LEU A 241 6.18 21.65 -2.76
C LEU A 241 7.33 21.26 -1.82
N LEU A 242 7.91 20.08 -1.99
CA LEU A 242 9.09 19.63 -1.23
C LEU A 242 10.31 20.51 -1.51
N ASN A 243 10.55 20.86 -2.77
CA ASN A 243 11.62 21.78 -3.13
C ASN A 243 11.39 23.17 -2.53
N LYS A 244 10.13 23.62 -2.46
CA LYS A 244 9.79 24.87 -1.78
C LYS A 244 10.09 24.78 -0.28
N LEU A 245 9.70 23.69 0.38
CA LEU A 245 9.97 23.46 1.81
C LEU A 245 11.48 23.56 2.11
N LEU A 246 12.33 22.90 1.34
CA LEU A 246 13.79 22.95 1.51
C LEU A 246 14.38 24.35 1.32
N ASN A 247 13.77 25.18 0.46
CA ASN A 247 14.20 26.56 0.23
C ASN A 247 13.74 27.51 1.35
N ASP A 248 12.50 27.36 1.80
CA ASP A 248 11.90 28.23 2.81
C ASP A 248 12.40 27.89 4.23
N TYR A 249 12.74 26.62 4.49
CA TYR A 249 13.23 26.11 5.77
C TYR A 249 14.55 25.31 5.60
N PRO A 250 15.68 25.96 5.29
CA PRO A 250 16.93 25.25 5.07
C PRO A 250 17.51 24.64 6.37
N ASN A 251 18.02 23.41 6.30
CA ASN A 251 18.54 22.64 7.44
C ASN A 251 17.45 22.35 8.51
N HIS A 252 16.22 22.11 8.06
CA HIS A 252 15.13 21.75 8.97
C HIS A 252 15.27 20.29 9.41
N ALA A 253 14.65 19.94 10.53
CA ALA A 253 14.53 18.55 10.98
C ALA A 253 13.69 17.66 10.05
N LEU A 254 13.10 18.24 8.98
CA LEU A 254 12.33 17.53 7.96
C LEU A 254 13.19 17.21 6.73
N ASP A 255 14.46 17.63 6.68
CA ASP A 255 15.26 17.49 5.47
C ASP A 255 15.42 16.02 5.04
N ASP A 256 15.62 15.09 5.98
CA ASP A 256 15.70 13.65 5.70
C ASP A 256 14.34 13.06 5.31
N ASP A 257 13.25 13.50 5.94
CA ASP A 257 11.88 13.16 5.53
C ASP A 257 11.59 13.61 4.10
N VAL A 258 11.98 14.84 3.74
CA VAL A 258 11.82 15.40 2.40
C VAL A 258 12.62 14.58 1.38
N LEU A 259 13.90 14.30 1.68
CA LEU A 259 14.73 13.45 0.81
C LEU A 259 14.13 12.06 0.62
N TYR A 260 13.53 11.50 1.67
CA TYR A 260 12.91 10.19 1.62
C TYR A 260 11.66 10.19 0.74
N LEU A 261 10.80 11.20 0.88
CA LEU A 261 9.61 11.35 0.04
C LEU A 261 9.97 11.65 -1.43
N GLN A 262 11.03 12.45 -1.68
CA GLN A 262 11.57 12.65 -3.03
C GLN A 262 12.11 11.33 -3.63
N ALA A 263 12.81 10.51 -2.84
CA ALA A 263 13.25 9.20 -3.31
C ALA A 263 12.06 8.32 -3.71
N GLN A 264 10.98 8.31 -2.93
CA GLN A 264 9.75 7.59 -3.28
C GLN A 264 9.13 8.12 -4.58
N ILE A 265 9.13 9.44 -4.80
CA ILE A 265 8.64 10.05 -6.05
C ILE A 265 9.47 9.55 -7.23
N ASP A 266 10.79 9.56 -7.10
CA ASP A 266 11.71 9.10 -8.14
C ASP A 266 11.53 7.59 -8.43
N VAL A 267 11.30 6.77 -7.40
CA VAL A 267 10.95 5.35 -7.58
C VAL A 267 9.66 5.19 -8.39
N LYS A 268 8.62 5.98 -8.09
CA LYS A 268 7.35 5.94 -8.84
C LYS A 268 7.53 6.38 -10.30
N ARG A 269 8.42 7.33 -10.57
CA ARG A 269 8.77 7.75 -11.95
C ARG A 269 9.66 6.76 -12.68
N GLY A 270 10.34 5.87 -11.96
CA GLY A 270 11.30 4.94 -12.53
C GLY A 270 12.75 5.39 -12.49
N ASP A 271 13.02 6.56 -11.89
CA ASP A 271 14.33 7.15 -11.77
C ASP A 271 15.10 6.53 -10.59
N ILE A 272 15.31 5.21 -10.64
CA ILE A 272 15.87 4.41 -9.54
C ILE A 272 17.23 4.95 -9.07
N HIS A 273 18.07 5.41 -9.99
CA HIS A 273 19.38 5.99 -9.63
C HIS A 273 19.26 7.29 -8.83
N LYS A 274 18.29 8.16 -9.18
CA LYS A 274 18.06 9.42 -8.46
C LYS A 274 17.49 9.13 -7.06
N ALA A 275 16.57 8.16 -6.96
CA ALA A 275 16.08 7.68 -5.67
C ALA A 275 17.23 7.20 -4.77
N ILE A 276 18.11 6.33 -5.28
CA ILE A 276 19.28 5.83 -4.54
C ILE A 276 20.22 6.96 -4.09
N GLN A 277 20.38 8.01 -4.90
CA GLN A 277 21.19 9.18 -4.52
C GLN A 277 20.60 9.92 -3.31
N SER A 278 19.29 10.15 -3.31
CA SER A 278 18.58 10.77 -2.18
C SER A 278 18.66 9.90 -0.93
N LEU A 279 18.46 8.57 -1.06
CA LEU A 279 18.57 7.61 0.05
C LEU A 279 19.98 7.55 0.64
N ASN A 280 21.03 7.56 -0.19
CA ASN A 280 22.40 7.63 0.30
C ASN A 280 22.67 8.93 1.07
N THR A 281 22.11 10.05 0.62
CA THR A 281 22.25 11.33 1.33
C THR A 281 21.66 11.25 2.74
N ILE A 282 20.53 10.56 2.92
CA ILE A 282 19.93 10.30 4.24
C ILE A 282 20.91 9.52 5.11
N VAL A 283 21.42 8.38 4.61
CA VAL A 283 22.31 7.51 5.38
C VAL A 283 23.64 8.21 5.75
N GLU A 284 24.17 9.05 4.86
CA GLU A 284 25.45 9.74 5.08
C GLU A 284 25.33 10.95 6.01
N LYS A 285 24.25 11.71 5.93
CA LYS A 285 24.10 12.99 6.68
C LYS A 285 23.18 12.89 7.89
N TYR A 286 22.23 11.96 7.86
CA TYR A 286 21.16 11.81 8.85
C TYR A 286 21.14 10.36 9.37
N GLY A 287 22.31 9.71 9.45
CA GLY A 287 22.45 8.30 9.83
C GLY A 287 21.92 7.95 11.23
N ASP A 288 21.78 8.94 12.13
CA ASP A 288 21.19 8.79 13.47
C ASP A 288 19.68 9.15 13.49
N GLY A 289 19.12 9.60 12.37
CA GLY A 289 17.73 10.03 12.23
C GLY A 289 16.76 8.88 11.99
N ILE A 290 15.46 9.16 12.19
CA ILE A 290 14.37 8.17 12.07
C ILE A 290 14.24 7.63 10.64
N ARG A 291 14.78 8.31 9.62
CA ARG A 291 14.72 7.87 8.22
C ARG A 291 15.90 7.00 7.77
N ALA A 292 16.95 6.84 8.58
CA ALA A 292 18.14 6.14 8.15
C ALA A 292 17.89 4.64 7.87
N ASP A 293 17.16 3.96 8.74
CA ASP A 293 16.77 2.56 8.56
C ASP A 293 15.74 2.38 7.43
N ASN A 294 14.74 3.26 7.32
CA ASN A 294 13.82 3.31 6.18
C ASN A 294 14.59 3.44 4.85
N ALA A 295 15.59 4.32 4.80
CA ALA A 295 16.38 4.57 3.60
C ALA A 295 17.25 3.37 3.22
N LEU A 296 17.90 2.73 4.20
CA LEU A 296 18.67 1.50 3.99
C LEU A 296 17.78 0.36 3.47
N PHE A 297 16.60 0.19 4.06
CA PHE A 297 15.68 -0.87 3.67
C PHE A 297 15.17 -0.66 2.24
N MET A 298 14.69 0.54 1.92
CA MET A 298 14.23 0.88 0.58
C MET A 298 15.34 0.72 -0.45
N MET A 299 16.55 1.20 -0.15
CA MET A 299 17.66 1.08 -1.07
C MET A 299 18.03 -0.39 -1.32
N ALA A 300 17.99 -1.24 -0.31
CA ALA A 300 18.19 -2.68 -0.46
C ALA A 300 17.13 -3.31 -1.38
N GLU A 301 15.84 -2.98 -1.20
CA GLU A 301 14.76 -3.46 -2.08
C GLU A 301 14.93 -2.98 -3.52
N LEU A 302 15.37 -1.74 -3.73
CA LEU A 302 15.64 -1.23 -5.08
C LEU A 302 16.78 -1.98 -5.77
N TYR A 303 17.87 -2.26 -5.05
CA TYR A 303 18.97 -3.08 -5.59
C TYR A 303 18.53 -4.50 -5.91
N GLU A 304 17.80 -5.16 -5.00
CA GLU A 304 17.32 -6.54 -5.17
C GLU A 304 16.32 -6.64 -6.34
N GLN A 305 15.28 -5.80 -6.31
CA GLN A 305 14.09 -6.01 -7.14
C GLN A 305 14.14 -5.25 -8.45
N LYS A 306 14.69 -4.03 -8.46
CA LYS A 306 14.68 -3.13 -9.63
C LYS A 306 15.98 -3.19 -10.43
N LEU A 307 17.14 -3.15 -9.76
CA LEU A 307 18.44 -3.20 -10.43
C LEU A 307 18.96 -4.63 -10.65
N LYS A 308 18.35 -5.63 -9.99
CA LYS A 308 18.78 -7.05 -10.05
C LYS A 308 20.24 -7.23 -9.60
N GLU A 309 20.62 -6.48 -8.57
CA GLU A 309 21.94 -6.50 -7.94
C GLU A 309 21.84 -7.03 -6.48
N PRO A 310 21.59 -8.34 -6.29
CA PRO A 310 21.29 -8.91 -4.97
C PRO A 310 22.45 -8.79 -3.97
N GLU A 311 23.71 -8.78 -4.42
CA GLU A 311 24.85 -8.60 -3.52
C GLU A 311 24.85 -7.24 -2.81
N LYS A 312 24.54 -6.16 -3.54
CA LYS A 312 24.44 -4.82 -2.93
C LYS A 312 23.26 -4.75 -1.97
N ALA A 313 22.14 -5.36 -2.32
CA ALA A 313 21.00 -5.45 -1.42
C ALA A 313 21.38 -6.19 -0.12
N ARG A 314 22.15 -7.27 -0.24
CA ARG A 314 22.64 -8.06 0.90
C ARG A 314 23.49 -7.24 1.86
N GLU A 315 24.45 -6.46 1.35
CA GLU A 315 25.28 -5.56 2.16
C GLU A 315 24.43 -4.54 2.93
N LEU A 316 23.39 -3.99 2.31
CA LEU A 316 22.50 -3.01 2.93
C LEU A 316 21.59 -3.64 3.98
N TYR A 317 21.05 -4.83 3.71
CA TYR A 317 20.30 -5.59 4.72
C TYR A 317 21.17 -5.94 5.93
N GLU A 318 22.42 -6.34 5.69
CA GLU A 318 23.41 -6.60 6.74
C GLU A 318 23.66 -5.36 7.59
N LYS A 319 23.95 -4.23 6.96
CA LYS A 319 24.12 -2.96 7.64
C LYS A 319 22.90 -2.61 8.51
N LEU A 320 21.69 -2.77 7.97
CA LEU A 320 20.46 -2.47 8.69
C LEU A 320 20.33 -3.32 9.96
N PHE A 321 20.42 -4.65 9.89
CA PHE A 321 20.16 -5.47 11.09
C PHE A 321 21.32 -5.49 12.09
N ILE A 322 22.52 -5.02 11.71
CA ILE A 322 23.67 -4.88 12.61
C ILE A 322 23.68 -3.51 13.28
N GLU A 323 23.60 -2.43 12.49
CA GLU A 323 23.75 -1.06 12.99
C GLU A 323 22.44 -0.47 13.50
N TYR A 324 21.29 -0.92 12.97
CA TYR A 324 19.95 -0.46 13.32
C TYR A 324 19.12 -1.61 13.93
N SER A 325 19.69 -2.32 14.92
CA SER A 325 19.07 -3.53 15.48
C SER A 325 17.69 -3.32 16.13
N ASP A 326 17.41 -2.09 16.56
CA ASP A 326 16.13 -1.69 17.16
C ASP A 326 15.07 -1.28 16.11
N SER A 327 15.47 -1.19 14.84
CA SER A 327 14.56 -0.91 13.72
C SER A 327 13.48 -1.98 13.60
N THR A 328 12.27 -1.56 13.23
CA THR A 328 11.18 -2.48 12.86
C THR A 328 11.53 -3.34 11.64
N PHE A 329 12.47 -2.89 10.79
CA PHE A 329 12.94 -3.61 9.60
C PHE A 329 14.03 -4.65 9.89
N ALA A 330 14.68 -4.63 11.07
CA ALA A 330 15.85 -5.46 11.37
C ALA A 330 15.57 -6.97 11.24
N VAL A 331 14.37 -7.42 11.61
CA VAL A 331 13.97 -8.83 11.50
C VAL A 331 13.82 -9.25 10.04
N GLU A 332 13.15 -8.44 9.22
CA GLU A 332 12.93 -8.75 7.80
C GLU A 332 14.25 -8.64 7.02
N ALA A 333 15.07 -7.62 7.27
CA ALA A 333 16.39 -7.48 6.66
C ALA A 333 17.27 -8.73 6.92
N ARG A 334 17.27 -9.25 8.16
CA ARG A 334 17.99 -10.50 8.48
C ARG A 334 17.45 -11.71 7.73
N LYS A 335 16.14 -11.79 7.51
CA LYS A 335 15.52 -12.87 6.73
C LYS A 335 15.90 -12.78 5.26
N ARG A 336 15.83 -11.58 4.66
CA ARG A 336 16.22 -11.30 3.26
C ARG A 336 17.70 -11.62 3.02
N PHE A 337 18.57 -11.19 3.92
CA PHE A 337 20.00 -11.51 3.90
C PHE A 337 20.26 -13.03 3.80
N ARG A 338 19.59 -13.84 4.64
CA ARG A 338 19.74 -15.31 4.65
C ARG A 338 19.11 -16.00 3.44
N LYS A 339 18.10 -15.40 2.81
CA LYS A 339 17.50 -15.94 1.59
C LYS A 339 18.51 -15.85 0.44
N GLY A 340 19.18 -14.72 0.31
CA GLY A 340 20.25 -14.52 -0.69
C GLY A 340 21.39 -15.55 -0.56
N GLU A 341 21.76 -15.98 0.66
CA GLU A 341 22.78 -17.02 0.87
C GLU A 341 22.41 -18.40 0.29
N LYS A 342 21.11 -18.70 0.11
CA LYS A 342 20.64 -20.00 -0.38
C LYS A 342 20.46 -20.04 -1.91
N GLU A 343 20.43 -18.88 -2.54
CA GLU A 343 20.18 -18.72 -3.98
C GLU A 343 21.47 -18.57 -4.80
N MET A 344 22.62 -18.38 -4.12
CA MET A 344 23.98 -18.49 -4.65
C MET A 344 24.50 -19.93 -4.59
#